data_AF-A0A8S3K334-F1
#
_entry.id   AF-A0A8S3K334-F1
#
_cell.length_a   1.000
_cell.length_b   1.000
_cell.length_c   1.000
_cell.angle_alpha   90.00
_cell.angle_beta   90.00
_cell.angle_gamma   90.00
#
_symmetry.space_group_name_H-M   'P 1'
#
loop_
_entity.id
_entity.type
_entity.pdbx_description
1 polymer ?
#
loop_
_entity_poly.entity_id
_entity_poly.type
_entity_poly.pdbx_seq_one_letter_code
_entity_poly.pdbx_strand_id
1 'polypeptide(L)'
;HSDSSQDLLYEDDNETPYVAAPPEEMGELGNAAQTEEVAEENKSLIMHLLKQVRPGMDLSKVVLPTFILEPRSFLEKLSDYYHHCDILEEAVNSPDPLIRMKTIIKFYLS
;
A
#
# COMPACT_ATOMS: atom_id res chain seq x y z
N HIS A 1 -53.25 -2.63 13.84
CA HIS A 1 -52.02 -1.84 13.74
C HIS A 1 -51.15 -2.15 14.94
N SER A 2 -50.26 -3.11 14.78
CA SER A 2 -49.20 -3.44 15.73
C SER A 2 -47.93 -3.49 14.88
N ASP A 3 -47.16 -2.41 14.97
CA ASP A 3 -45.91 -2.23 14.26
C ASP A 3 -44.87 -3.15 14.91
N SER A 4 -44.60 -4.29 14.26
CA SER A 4 -43.56 -5.22 14.64
C SER A 4 -42.24 -4.70 14.07
N SER A 5 -41.67 -3.69 14.73
CA SER A 5 -40.31 -3.24 14.49
C SER A 5 -39.39 -4.44 14.69
N GLN A 6 -38.78 -4.88 13.61
CA GLN A 6 -37.77 -5.93 13.60
C GLN A 6 -36.57 -5.42 14.39
N ASP A 7 -36.32 -6.01 15.56
CA ASP A 7 -35.05 -5.92 16.25
C ASP A 7 -33.98 -6.53 15.32
N LEU A 8 -33.29 -5.66 14.59
CA LEU A 8 -32.05 -5.99 13.90
C LEU A 8 -31.03 -6.35 14.97
N LEU A 9 -30.85 -7.66 15.19
CA LEU A 9 -29.75 -8.20 15.97
C LEU A 9 -28.45 -7.77 15.29
N TYR A 10 -27.82 -6.71 15.82
CA TYR A 10 -26.42 -6.44 15.57
C TYR A 10 -25.67 -7.65 16.12
N GLU A 11 -25.11 -8.47 15.23
CA GLU A 11 -24.11 -9.45 15.67
C GLU A 11 -22.97 -8.65 16.28
N ASP A 12 -22.62 -9.00 17.52
CA ASP A 12 -21.43 -8.49 18.19
C ASP A 12 -20.23 -9.05 17.41
N ASP A 13 -19.76 -8.27 16.44
CA ASP A 13 -18.56 -8.56 15.64
C ASP A 13 -17.36 -8.59 16.60
N ASN A 14 -17.14 -9.75 17.22
CA ASN A 14 -16.03 -9.98 18.12
C ASN A 14 -14.73 -9.84 17.31
N GLU A 15 -13.97 -8.78 17.57
CA GLU A 15 -12.69 -8.52 16.91
C GLU A 15 -11.73 -9.70 17.16
N THR A 16 -11.11 -10.21 16.09
CA THR A 16 -10.06 -11.22 16.24
C THR A 16 -8.75 -10.56 16.66
N PRO A 17 -8.04 -11.07 17.68
CA PRO A 17 -6.74 -10.53 18.06
C PRO A 17 -5.73 -10.65 16.91
N TYR A 18 -4.84 -9.66 16.79
CA TYR A 18 -3.77 -9.69 15.80
C TYR A 18 -2.86 -10.90 16.02
N VAL A 19 -2.49 -11.56 14.93
CA VAL A 19 -1.50 -12.64 14.92
C VAL A 19 -0.43 -12.25 13.93
N ALA A 20 0.80 -12.07 14.40
CA ALA A 20 1.93 -11.73 13.54
C ALA A 20 2.08 -12.81 12.46
N ALA A 21 1.96 -12.39 11.20
CA ALA A 21 2.29 -13.26 10.08
C ALA A 21 3.79 -13.58 10.11
N PRO A 22 4.21 -14.80 9.72
CA PRO A 22 5.61 -15.04 9.45
C PRO A 22 6.09 -14.03 8.39
N PRO A 23 7.34 -13.54 8.48
CA PRO A 23 7.86 -12.60 7.49
C PRO A 23 7.70 -13.22 6.09
N GLU A 24 7.00 -12.50 5.21
CA GLU A 24 6.84 -12.93 3.82
C GLU A 24 8.23 -12.98 3.19
N GLU A 25 8.69 -14.17 2.85
CA GLU A 25 9.90 -14.36 2.06
C GLU A 25 9.56 -13.98 0.62
N MET A 26 9.59 -12.67 0.32
CA MET A 26 9.57 -12.20 -1.06
C MET A 26 10.71 -12.92 -1.78
N GLY A 27 10.37 -13.76 -2.77
CA GLY A 27 11.37 -14.50 -3.55
C GLY A 27 12.40 -13.56 -4.19
N GLU A 28 13.45 -14.10 -4.81
CA GLU A 28 14.61 -13.35 -5.37
C GLU A 28 14.24 -12.05 -6.14
N LEU A 29 13.05 -11.99 -6.75
CA LEU A 29 12.50 -10.78 -7.38
C LEU A 29 12.32 -9.58 -6.44
N GLY A 30 11.94 -9.75 -5.17
CA GLY A 30 11.64 -8.62 -4.27
C GLY A 30 12.86 -7.78 -3.90
N ASN A 31 14.01 -8.42 -3.66
CA ASN A 31 15.27 -7.72 -3.37
C ASN A 31 15.98 -7.22 -4.64
N ALA A 32 15.89 -7.95 -5.77
CA ALA A 32 16.46 -7.50 -7.04
C ALA A 32 15.63 -6.39 -7.73
N ALA A 33 14.32 -6.32 -7.47
CA ALA A 33 13.43 -5.31 -8.05
C ALA A 33 13.64 -3.89 -7.50
N GLN A 34 14.26 -3.73 -6.33
CA GLN A 34 14.46 -2.41 -5.72
C GLN A 34 15.71 -1.67 -6.23
N THR A 35 16.54 -2.28 -7.09
CA THR A 35 17.66 -1.58 -7.73
C THR A 35 17.88 -2.12 -9.14
N GLU A 36 17.29 -1.42 -10.11
CA GLU A 36 17.70 -1.55 -11.51
C GLU A 36 18.60 -0.35 -11.88
N GLU A 37 19.89 -0.61 -12.09
CA GLU A 37 20.75 0.39 -12.74
C GLU A 37 20.23 0.59 -14.17
N VAL A 38 19.68 1.78 -14.44
CA VAL A 38 19.21 2.12 -15.78
C VAL A 38 20.41 2.19 -16.72
N ALA A 39 20.53 1.20 -17.61
CA ALA A 39 21.56 1.15 -18.63
C ALA A 39 21.62 2.46 -19.43
N GLU A 40 22.82 2.87 -19.85
CA GLU A 40 23.04 4.17 -20.52
C GLU A 40 22.17 4.35 -21.78
N GLU A 41 21.92 3.25 -22.50
CA GLU A 41 21.01 3.17 -23.65
C GLU A 41 19.55 3.52 -23.31
N ASN A 42 19.10 3.18 -22.12
CA ASN A 42 17.74 3.46 -21.63
C ASN A 42 17.55 4.91 -21.20
N LYS A 43 18.62 5.62 -20.82
CA LYS A 43 18.57 7.05 -20.48
C LYS A 43 18.16 7.92 -21.67
N SER A 44 18.66 7.59 -22.87
CA SER A 44 18.27 8.26 -24.12
C SER A 44 16.76 8.14 -24.37
N LEU A 45 16.20 6.94 -24.13
CA LEU A 45 14.79 6.64 -24.32
C LEU A 45 13.91 7.38 -23.31
N ILE A 46 14.30 7.42 -22.03
CA ILE A 46 13.61 8.22 -20.99
C ILE A 46 13.60 9.70 -21.38
N MET A 47 14.74 10.25 -21.81
CA MET A 47 14.83 11.65 -22.24
C MET A 47 13.96 11.94 -23.47
N HIS A 48 13.82 10.98 -24.39
CA HIS A 48 12.95 11.12 -25.54
C HIS A 48 11.46 11.12 -25.13
N LEU A 49 11.06 10.25 -24.20
CA LEU A 49 9.71 10.21 -23.64
C LEU A 49 9.36 11.49 -22.88
N LEU A 50 10.26 11.98 -22.02
CA LEU A 50 10.05 13.24 -21.28
C LEU A 50 9.86 14.44 -22.22
N LYS A 51 10.55 14.47 -23.37
CA LYS A 51 10.36 15.51 -24.39
C LYS A 51 9.00 15.44 -25.11
N GLN A 52 8.38 14.26 -25.15
CA GLN A 52 7.03 14.10 -25.69
C GLN A 52 5.95 14.56 -24.71
N VAL A 53 6.27 14.55 -23.40
CA VAL A 53 5.38 15.00 -22.33
C VAL A 53 5.41 16.54 -22.22
N ARG A 54 4.22 17.15 -22.30
CA ARG A 54 4.06 18.61 -22.05
C ARG A 54 3.58 18.84 -20.61
N PRO A 55 3.88 20.00 -19.99
CA PRO A 55 3.29 20.36 -18.71
C PRO A 55 1.76 20.31 -18.76
N GLY A 56 1.13 19.64 -17.79
CA GLY A 56 -0.32 19.44 -17.72
C GLY A 56 -0.86 18.26 -18.55
N MET A 57 0.02 17.46 -19.16
CA MET A 57 -0.38 16.27 -19.91
C MET A 57 -0.72 15.11 -18.98
N ASP A 58 -1.86 14.46 -19.26
CA ASP A 58 -2.30 13.25 -18.57
C ASP A 58 -1.47 12.04 -19.03
N LEU A 59 -0.65 11.51 -18.12
CA LEU A 59 0.26 10.40 -18.38
C LEU A 59 -0.46 9.06 -18.59
N SER A 60 -1.75 8.94 -18.24
CA SER A 60 -2.51 7.70 -18.49
C SER A 60 -2.68 7.38 -19.99
N LYS A 61 -2.48 8.38 -20.86
CA LYS A 61 -2.56 8.25 -22.32
C LYS A 61 -1.21 7.98 -22.99
N VAL A 62 -0.14 7.92 -22.20
CA VAL A 62 1.22 7.65 -22.67
C VAL A 62 1.58 6.22 -22.30
N VAL A 63 2.04 5.44 -23.27
CA VAL A 63 2.57 4.11 -22.99
C VAL A 63 3.98 4.26 -22.43
N LEU A 64 4.13 3.87 -21.16
CA LEU A 64 5.43 3.81 -20.50
C LEU A 64 6.17 2.52 -20.88
N PRO A 65 7.50 2.57 -21.10
CA PRO A 65 8.28 1.36 -21.32
C PRO A 65 8.27 0.42 -20.13
N THR A 66 8.37 -0.88 -20.38
CA THR A 66 8.35 -1.91 -19.33
C THR A 66 9.59 -1.89 -18.43
N PHE A 67 10.74 -1.41 -18.92
CA PHE A 67 11.98 -1.39 -18.14
C PHE A 67 12.00 -0.36 -16.99
N ILE A 68 10.98 0.52 -16.88
CA ILE A 68 10.81 1.40 -15.71
C ILE A 68 9.72 0.91 -14.77
N LEU A 69 9.07 -0.20 -15.10
CA LEU A 69 8.01 -0.78 -14.29
C LEU A 69 8.61 -1.76 -13.31
N GLU A 70 8.21 -1.67 -12.05
CA GLU A 70 8.48 -2.72 -11.08
C GLU A 70 7.75 -4.02 -11.49
N PRO A 71 8.33 -5.20 -11.25
CA PRO A 71 7.72 -6.49 -11.56
C PRO A 71 6.63 -6.87 -10.53
N ARG A 72 5.93 -5.88 -9.96
CA ARG A 72 4.89 -6.03 -8.94
C ARG A 72 3.62 -5.36 -9.39
N SER A 73 2.49 -5.99 -9.11
CA SER A 73 1.20 -5.37 -9.40
C SER A 73 0.95 -4.19 -8.45
N PHE A 74 0.12 -3.24 -8.86
CA PHE A 74 -0.24 -2.12 -7.99
C PHE A 74 -0.87 -2.57 -6.65
N LEU A 75 -1.70 -3.61 -6.67
CA LEU A 75 -2.33 -4.15 -5.45
C LEU A 75 -1.32 -4.80 -4.52
N GLU A 76 -0.33 -5.49 -5.09
CA GLU A 76 0.76 -6.07 -4.32
C GLU A 76 1.65 -4.97 -3.71
N LYS A 77 1.90 -3.88 -4.45
CA LYS A 77 2.57 -2.71 -3.89
C LYS A 77 1.76 -2.07 -2.76
N LEU A 78 0.43 -2.03 -2.89
CA LEU A 78 -0.45 -1.51 -1.82
C LEU A 78 -0.42 -2.37 -0.55
N SER A 79 -0.21 -3.68 -0.66
CA SER A 79 -0.08 -4.52 0.54
C SER A 79 1.16 -4.19 1.37
N ASP A 80 2.20 -3.56 0.81
CA ASP A 80 3.39 -3.14 1.57
C ASP A 80 3.07 -2.16 2.69
N TYR A 81 2.00 -1.36 2.56
CA TYR A 81 1.54 -0.46 3.62
C TYR A 81 1.15 -1.19 4.90
N TYR A 82 0.91 -2.51 4.83
CA TYR A 82 0.59 -3.36 5.98
C TYR A 82 1.81 -4.12 6.51
N HIS A 83 3.03 -3.81 6.06
CA HIS A 83 4.24 -4.46 6.56
C HIS A 83 4.42 -4.29 8.08
N HIS A 84 4.02 -3.12 8.62
CA HIS A 84 4.12 -2.78 10.04
C HIS A 84 2.77 -2.89 10.79
N CYS A 85 1.99 -3.94 10.53
CA CYS A 85 0.69 -4.17 11.19
C CYS A 85 0.79 -4.27 12.73
N ASP A 86 1.94 -4.60 13.29
CA ASP A 86 2.19 -4.58 14.73
C ASP A 86 1.96 -3.20 15.35
N ILE A 87 2.18 -2.12 14.60
CA ILE A 87 1.89 -0.75 15.03
C ILE A 87 0.38 -0.52 15.15
N LEU A 88 -0.44 -1.15 14.31
CA LEU A 88 -1.91 -1.07 14.41
C LEU A 88 -2.41 -1.79 15.67
N GLU A 89 -1.84 -2.94 16.01
CA GLU A 89 -2.13 -3.63 17.27
C GLU A 89 -1.81 -2.75 18.49
N GLU A 90 -0.65 -2.05 18.48
CA GLU A 90 -0.29 -1.08 19.50
C GLU A 90 -1.34 0.04 19.62
N ALA A 91 -1.87 0.51 18.48
CA ALA A 91 -2.88 1.57 18.45
C ALA A 91 -4.22 1.12 19.06
N VAL A 92 -4.69 -0.09 18.74
CA VAL A 92 -5.96 -0.65 19.29
C VAL A 92 -5.89 -0.78 20.81
N ASN A 93 -4.76 -1.23 21.34
CA ASN A 93 -4.55 -1.40 22.78
C ASN A 93 -4.30 -0.09 23.55
N SER A 94 -4.16 1.04 22.85
CA SER A 94 -3.85 2.33 23.47
C SER A 94 -5.09 2.97 24.11
N PRO A 95 -5.10 3.23 25.44
CA PRO A 95 -6.26 3.80 26.12
C PRO A 95 -6.42 5.31 25.84
N ASP A 96 -5.33 6.04 25.60
CA ASP A 96 -5.35 7.48 25.33
C ASP A 96 -5.64 7.76 23.85
N PRO A 97 -6.74 8.46 23.50
CA PRO A 97 -7.05 8.82 22.12
C PRO A 97 -5.94 9.58 21.40
N LEU A 98 -5.17 10.43 22.09
CA LEU A 98 -4.08 11.17 21.46
C LEU A 98 -2.92 10.26 21.08
N ILE A 99 -2.56 9.34 21.97
CA ILE A 99 -1.52 8.34 21.70
C ILE A 99 -1.98 7.43 20.57
N ARG A 100 -3.22 6.93 20.60
CA ARG A 100 -3.81 6.12 19.52
C ARG A 100 -3.70 6.81 18.17
N MET A 101 -4.08 8.08 18.06
CA MET A 101 -3.95 8.84 16.81
C MET A 101 -2.50 9.00 16.35
N LYS A 102 -1.57 9.27 17.27
CA LYS A 102 -0.13 9.34 16.95
C LYS A 102 0.39 7.99 16.44
N THR A 103 -0.05 6.88 17.02
CA THR A 103 0.34 5.53 16.61
C THR A 103 -0.21 5.18 15.22
N ILE A 104 -1.44 5.59 14.89
CA ILE A 104 -1.98 5.44 13.52
C ILE A 104 -1.17 6.24 12.50
N ILE A 105 -0.76 7.47 12.83
CA ILE A 105 0.11 8.28 11.94
C ILE A 105 1.48 7.62 11.79
N LYS A 106 2.03 7.06 12.88
CA LYS A 106 3.28 6.29 12.85
C LYS A 106 3.19 5.10 11.91
N PHE A 107 2.09 4.34 11.94
CA PHE A 107 1.82 3.25 10.98
C PHE A 107 1.72 3.76 9.54
N TYR A 108 1.04 4.88 9.30
CA TYR A 108 0.91 5.42 7.94
C TYR A 108 2.24 5.87 7.31
N LEU A 109 3.21 6.26 8.15
CA LEU A 109 4.53 6.75 7.72
C LEU A 109 5.64 5.69 7.79
N SER A 110 5.34 4.50 8.32
CA SER A 110 6.32 3.41 8.47
C SER A 110 6.59 2.71 7.14
#